data_AF-A0A973XD82-F1
#
_entry.id   AF-A0A973XD82-F1
#
_cell.length_a   1.000
_cell.length_b   1.000
_cell.length_c   1.000
_cell.angle_alpha   90.00
_cell.angle_beta   90.00
_cell.angle_gamma   90.00
#
_symmetry.space_group_name_H-M   'P 1'
#
loop_
_entity.id
_entity.type
_entity.pdbx_description
1 polymer ?
#
loop_
_entity_poly.entity_id
_entity_poly.type
_entity_poly.pdbx_seq_one_letter_code
_entity_poly.pdbx_strand_id
1 'polypeptide(L)'
;MKGILVEVTSTGTNQYSYSAFRYNWAVNTGGTAVTGIPAQVTTDGATPTPNTIPTGSGTLTKTMSGTTITNLAINGTFPPTATLNDAGVVLTAGVDTVIVNAVRTALSTANNYHYAFTGSVSTPSLADSTKVVTASLDTGSYFDSDETNVATTGSQVLAAKIVGTIKTTATQFAGTFDLSAPSFDGDGQNRQFTKVSFNGDISNLTGANVGKFLTGKLDMNLTNYASFHSFQPVSATNYRQGTFTFVGTLQAPLRPLMTVTLNGNTTGPTTGTATMKYSYGLDVEVNGSTTTDSASVAKPVLTLTNQNGVQIVLDTTAYTGPVTVPTISGTTVWGNIAGGVVNYSDGATESFN
;
A
#
# COMPACT_ATOMS: atom_id res chain seq x y z
N MET A 1 -0.92 -20.50 12.80
CA MET A 1 -0.64 -19.82 11.51
C MET A 1 -1.53 -20.47 10.45
N LYS A 2 -2.17 -19.72 9.55
CA LYS A 2 -2.96 -20.33 8.45
C LYS A 2 -2.09 -20.41 7.20
N GLY A 3 -2.03 -21.57 6.55
CA GLY A 3 -1.28 -21.80 5.33
C GLY A 3 -2.14 -22.38 4.22
N ILE A 4 -1.65 -22.31 2.99
CA ILE A 4 -2.21 -23.04 1.84
C ILE A 4 -1.19 -24.14 1.48
N LEU A 5 -1.65 -25.39 1.45
CA LEU A 5 -0.92 -26.50 0.85
C LEU A 5 -1.34 -26.60 -0.61
N VAL A 6 -0.36 -26.68 -1.52
CA VAL A 6 -0.60 -26.84 -2.95
C VAL A 6 0.06 -28.14 -3.41
N GLU A 7 -0.74 -29.05 -3.95
CA GLU A 7 -0.28 -30.27 -4.58
C GLU A 7 -0.27 -30.06 -6.09
N VAL A 8 0.88 -30.32 -6.73
CA VAL A 8 1.08 -30.07 -8.16
C VAL A 8 1.31 -31.40 -8.88
N THR A 9 0.56 -31.65 -9.94
CA THR A 9 0.66 -32.85 -10.77
C THR A 9 1.02 -32.46 -12.19
N SER A 10 2.05 -33.09 -12.76
CA SER A 10 2.41 -32.90 -14.17
C SER A 10 1.32 -33.46 -15.07
N THR A 11 0.79 -32.65 -15.99
CA THR A 11 -0.22 -33.05 -16.99
C THR A 11 0.35 -33.08 -18.40
N GLY A 12 1.56 -32.55 -18.60
CA GLY A 12 2.29 -32.59 -19.87
C GLY A 12 3.62 -31.85 -19.78
N THR A 13 4.32 -31.73 -20.91
CA THR A 13 5.55 -30.94 -20.98
C THR A 13 5.24 -29.48 -20.63
N ASN A 14 5.79 -29.01 -19.51
CA ASN A 14 5.60 -27.65 -18.98
C ASN A 14 4.15 -27.28 -18.61
N GLN A 15 3.28 -28.27 -18.41
CA GLN A 15 1.90 -28.09 -17.96
C GLN A 15 1.65 -28.92 -16.71
N TYR A 16 0.96 -28.31 -15.75
CA TYR A 16 0.66 -28.92 -14.47
C TYR A 16 -0.78 -28.56 -14.06
N SER A 17 -1.44 -29.48 -13.38
CA SER A 17 -2.63 -29.18 -12.59
C SER A 17 -2.22 -29.00 -11.13
N TYR A 18 -3.00 -28.23 -10.37
CA TYR A 18 -2.83 -28.16 -8.93
C TYR A 18 -4.15 -28.32 -8.18
N SER A 19 -4.05 -28.84 -6.96
CA SER A 19 -5.08 -28.83 -5.93
C SER A 19 -4.57 -28.02 -4.74
N ALA A 20 -5.42 -27.18 -4.16
CA ALA A 20 -5.07 -26.28 -3.07
C ALA A 20 -5.98 -26.45 -1.86
N PHE A 21 -5.39 -26.51 -0.67
CA PHE A 21 -6.09 -26.76 0.59
C PHE A 21 -5.62 -25.77 1.65
N ARG A 22 -6.55 -25.19 2.42
CA ARG A 22 -6.18 -24.40 3.61
C ARG A 22 -6.00 -25.32 4.79
N TYR A 23 -4.91 -25.12 5.51
CA TYR A 23 -4.67 -25.79 6.78
C TYR A 23 -4.39 -24.77 7.88
N ASN A 24 -4.94 -25.03 9.06
CA ASN A 24 -4.56 -24.33 10.28
C ASN A 24 -3.35 -25.05 10.85
N TRP A 25 -2.18 -24.43 10.80
CA TRP A 25 -1.05 -24.89 11.60
C TRP A 25 -1.41 -24.66 13.07
N ALA A 26 -1.80 -25.74 13.77
CA ALA A 26 -1.93 -25.73 15.22
C ALA A 26 -0.56 -25.36 15.79
N VAL A 27 -0.48 -24.23 16.51
CA VAL A 27 0.75 -23.83 17.19
C VAL A 27 1.05 -24.91 18.23
N ASN A 28 1.87 -25.90 17.87
CA ASN A 28 2.30 -26.94 18.79
C ASN A 28 3.20 -26.28 19.83
N THR A 29 2.64 -25.93 20.98
CA THR A 29 3.38 -25.67 22.21
C THR A 29 3.91 -27.01 22.73
N GLY A 30 4.96 -27.54 22.10
CA GLY A 30 5.69 -28.72 22.59
C GLY A 30 5.93 -29.82 21.56
N GLY A 31 7.13 -29.83 20.98
CA GLY A 31 7.92 -31.03 20.71
C GLY A 31 7.33 -32.16 19.87
N THR A 32 7.17 -31.97 18.56
CA THR A 32 7.60 -32.90 17.48
C THR A 32 7.20 -32.30 16.13
N ALA A 33 8.09 -32.36 15.13
CA ALA A 33 7.78 -31.92 13.78
C ALA A 33 6.70 -32.85 13.20
N VAL A 34 5.56 -32.29 12.79
CA VAL A 34 4.51 -33.05 12.09
C VAL A 34 5.02 -33.36 10.68
N THR A 35 5.59 -34.55 10.48
CA THR A 35 5.85 -35.10 9.15
C THR A 35 4.57 -35.77 8.64
N GLY A 36 3.88 -35.11 7.71
CA GLY A 36 2.62 -35.57 7.11
C GLY A 36 1.59 -34.45 6.99
N ILE A 37 0.66 -34.54 6.01
CA ILE A 37 -0.55 -33.72 5.99
C ILE A 37 -1.20 -33.88 7.36
N PRO A 38 -1.51 -32.80 8.12
CA PRO A 38 -2.15 -32.95 9.42
C PRO A 38 -3.40 -33.79 9.24
N ALA A 39 -3.38 -35.00 9.78
CA ALA A 39 -4.58 -35.80 9.90
C ALA A 39 -5.58 -34.93 10.66
N GLN A 40 -6.77 -34.79 10.07
CA GLN A 40 -7.92 -34.05 10.55
C GLN A 40 -7.99 -34.05 12.09
N VAL A 41 -7.54 -32.97 12.74
CA VAL A 41 -7.63 -32.87 14.20
C VAL A 41 -9.08 -32.49 14.53
N THR A 42 -9.95 -33.48 14.63
CA THR A 42 -11.23 -33.34 15.35
C THR A 42 -10.96 -33.72 16.79
N THR A 43 -10.68 -32.72 17.63
CA THR A 43 -10.78 -32.87 19.09
C THR A 43 -12.26 -32.82 19.49
N ASP A 44 -13.02 -33.85 19.15
CA ASP A 44 -14.17 -34.27 19.97
C ASP A 44 -14.62 -35.66 19.55
N GLY A 45 -14.96 -36.52 20.50
CA GLY A 45 -15.24 -37.95 20.32
C GLY A 45 -16.53 -38.28 19.54
N ALA A 46 -17.00 -37.40 18.66
CA ALA A 46 -18.10 -37.65 17.75
C ALA A 46 -17.57 -38.17 16.42
N THR A 47 -18.29 -39.10 15.80
CA THR A 47 -18.00 -39.68 14.48
C THR A 47 -17.63 -38.54 13.50
N PRO A 48 -16.44 -38.56 12.86
CA PRO A 48 -16.03 -37.46 12.01
C PRO A 48 -16.97 -37.40 10.80
N THR A 49 -17.94 -36.49 10.82
CA THR A 49 -18.49 -35.96 9.58
C THR A 49 -17.33 -35.32 8.85
N PRO A 50 -17.03 -35.71 7.59
CA PRO A 50 -15.95 -35.08 6.84
C PRO A 50 -16.27 -33.59 6.77
N ASN A 51 -15.56 -32.79 7.55
CA ASN A 51 -15.59 -31.35 7.37
C ASN A 51 -14.97 -31.14 5.99
N THR A 52 -15.79 -30.92 4.96
CA THR A 52 -15.33 -30.72 3.59
C THR A 52 -14.61 -29.39 3.57
N ILE A 53 -13.30 -29.44 3.86
CA ILE A 53 -12.41 -28.29 3.73
C ILE A 53 -12.58 -27.83 2.28
N PRO A 54 -12.99 -26.58 2.03
CA PRO A 54 -13.10 -26.08 0.67
C PRO A 54 -11.76 -26.27 -0.04
N THR A 55 -11.80 -26.75 -1.27
CA THR A 55 -10.61 -26.99 -2.08
C THR A 55 -10.59 -26.00 -3.25
N GLY A 56 -9.40 -25.54 -3.59
CA GLY A 56 -9.14 -24.85 -4.84
C GLY A 56 -8.48 -25.80 -5.84
N SER A 57 -8.58 -25.50 -7.11
CA SER A 57 -7.84 -26.20 -8.16
C SER A 57 -7.58 -25.30 -9.36
N GLY A 58 -6.61 -25.69 -10.18
CA GLY A 58 -6.29 -24.95 -11.39
C GLY A 58 -5.15 -25.56 -12.18
N THR A 59 -4.59 -24.72 -13.04
CA THR A 59 -3.46 -25.05 -13.90
C THR A 59 -2.27 -24.14 -13.61
N LEU A 60 -1.08 -24.71 -13.71
CA LEU A 60 0.18 -23.99 -13.77
C LEU A 60 0.85 -24.32 -15.10
N THR A 61 1.21 -23.30 -15.86
CA THR A 61 1.94 -23.44 -17.12
C THR A 61 3.24 -22.67 -17.04
N LYS A 62 4.31 -23.25 -17.56
CA LYS A 62 5.57 -22.53 -17.74
C LYS A 62 6.00 -22.55 -19.20
N THR A 63 6.72 -21.53 -19.63
CA THR A 63 7.36 -21.51 -20.95
C THR A 63 8.86 -21.46 -20.74
N MET A 64 9.59 -22.25 -21.53
CA MET A 64 11.04 -22.38 -21.45
C MET A 64 11.70 -21.85 -22.73
N SER A 65 12.84 -21.19 -22.60
CA SER A 65 13.81 -20.96 -23.67
C SER A 65 15.12 -21.58 -23.27
N GLY A 66 15.46 -22.74 -23.84
CA GLY A 66 16.54 -23.59 -23.33
C GLY A 66 16.23 -24.05 -21.90
N THR A 67 17.13 -23.76 -20.96
CA THR A 67 16.98 -24.09 -19.53
C THR A 67 16.29 -23.00 -18.72
N THR A 68 15.92 -21.89 -19.35
CA THR A 68 15.40 -20.70 -18.65
C THR A 68 13.89 -20.61 -18.75
N ILE A 69 13.22 -20.37 -17.62
CA ILE A 69 11.79 -20.07 -17.58
C ILE A 69 11.59 -18.63 -18.09
N THR A 70 10.80 -18.46 -19.15
CA THR A 70 10.45 -17.16 -19.74
C THR A 70 9.02 -16.73 -19.44
N ASN A 71 8.17 -17.66 -19.02
CA ASN A 71 6.82 -17.37 -18.55
C ASN A 71 6.40 -18.34 -17.46
N LEU A 72 5.67 -17.85 -16.47
CA LEU A 72 4.95 -18.65 -15.49
C LEU A 72 3.52 -18.10 -15.39
N ALA A 73 2.52 -18.96 -15.60
CA ALA A 73 1.12 -18.61 -15.42
C ALA A 73 0.43 -19.58 -14.47
N ILE A 74 -0.44 -19.03 -13.62
CA ILE A 74 -1.33 -19.76 -12.72
C ILE A 74 -2.75 -19.30 -13.04
N ASN A 75 -3.65 -20.25 -13.23
CA ASN A 75 -5.07 -19.97 -13.44
C ASN A 75 -5.92 -21.00 -12.72
N GLY A 76 -6.84 -20.55 -11.88
CA GLY A 76 -7.79 -21.42 -11.22
C GLY A 76 -8.33 -20.78 -9.96
N THR A 77 -8.39 -21.59 -8.91
CA THR A 77 -9.03 -21.21 -7.65
C THR A 77 -8.16 -21.60 -6.46
N PHE A 78 -8.31 -20.85 -5.38
CA PHE A 78 -7.82 -21.20 -4.06
C PHE A 78 -8.99 -21.37 -3.08
N PRO A 79 -8.81 -22.18 -2.03
CA PRO A 79 -9.75 -22.23 -0.91
C PRO A 79 -10.00 -20.81 -0.37
N PRO A 80 -11.23 -20.49 0.11
CA PRO A 80 -11.64 -19.13 0.43
C PRO A 80 -10.86 -18.56 1.62
N THR A 81 -10.60 -17.26 1.58
CA THR A 81 -9.76 -16.57 2.60
C THR A 81 -10.40 -16.48 3.98
N ALA A 82 -11.72 -16.35 4.06
CA ALA A 82 -12.45 -16.44 5.30
C ALA A 82 -12.93 -17.88 5.54
N THR A 83 -12.59 -18.44 6.70
CA THR A 83 -13.02 -19.79 7.08
C THR A 83 -14.20 -19.78 8.05
N LEU A 84 -14.55 -18.62 8.61
CA LEU A 84 -15.65 -18.42 9.55
C LEU A 84 -16.50 -17.23 9.08
N ASN A 85 -17.82 -17.32 9.21
CA ASN A 85 -18.69 -16.13 9.06
C ASN A 85 -18.67 -15.29 10.34
N ASP A 86 -19.39 -14.16 10.34
CA ASP A 86 -19.53 -13.27 11.50
C ASP A 86 -20.16 -13.97 12.74
N ALA A 87 -20.81 -15.12 12.54
CA ALA A 87 -21.36 -15.97 13.59
C ALA A 87 -20.40 -17.10 14.05
N GLY A 88 -19.15 -17.13 13.56
CA GLY A 88 -18.15 -18.14 13.92
C GLY A 88 -18.40 -19.52 13.30
N VAL A 89 -19.22 -19.63 12.25
CA VAL A 89 -19.53 -20.89 11.55
C VAL A 89 -18.52 -21.17 10.45
N VAL A 90 -17.98 -22.40 10.41
CA VAL A 90 -17.07 -22.84 9.35
C VAL A 90 -17.75 -22.77 7.98
N LEU A 91 -17.13 -22.03 7.08
CA LEU A 91 -17.62 -21.84 5.73
C LEU A 91 -17.11 -22.97 4.84
N THR A 92 -18.03 -23.76 4.31
CA THR A 92 -17.77 -24.97 3.52
C THR A 92 -17.91 -24.75 2.01
N ALA A 93 -18.27 -23.53 1.58
CA ALA A 93 -18.48 -23.17 0.19
C ALA A 93 -17.81 -21.83 -0.16
N GLY A 94 -17.47 -21.67 -1.44
CA GLY A 94 -16.77 -20.49 -1.97
C GLY A 94 -15.31 -20.76 -2.31
N VAL A 95 -14.79 -20.01 -3.29
CA VAL A 95 -13.40 -20.08 -3.74
C VAL A 95 -12.90 -18.69 -4.11
N ASP A 96 -11.61 -18.45 -3.89
CA ASP A 96 -10.92 -17.29 -4.42
C ASP A 96 -10.50 -17.60 -5.87
N THR A 97 -10.91 -16.79 -6.84
CA THR A 97 -10.44 -16.97 -8.23
C THR A 97 -9.08 -16.31 -8.39
N VAL A 98 -8.13 -17.00 -8.99
CA VAL A 98 -6.74 -16.56 -9.13
C VAL A 98 -6.27 -16.71 -10.56
N ILE A 99 -5.77 -15.62 -11.12
CA ILE A 99 -5.09 -15.58 -12.41
C ILE A 99 -3.81 -14.79 -12.20
N VAL A 100 -2.65 -15.38 -12.44
CA VAL A 100 -1.35 -14.70 -12.31
C VAL A 100 -0.51 -15.09 -13.51
N ASN A 101 0.16 -14.12 -14.10
CA ASN A 101 1.09 -14.32 -15.20
C ASN A 101 2.35 -13.48 -14.97
N ALA A 102 3.51 -14.12 -15.09
CA ALA A 102 4.82 -13.52 -14.95
C ALA A 102 5.65 -13.83 -16.21
N VAL A 103 6.06 -12.79 -16.93
CA VAL A 103 6.89 -12.91 -18.15
C VAL A 103 8.28 -12.38 -17.86
N ARG A 104 9.30 -13.13 -18.25
CA ARG A 104 10.71 -12.74 -18.13
C ARG A 104 11.29 -12.43 -19.51
N THR A 105 11.84 -11.23 -19.67
CA THR A 105 12.54 -10.79 -20.89
C THR A 105 13.92 -10.25 -20.55
N ALA A 106 14.92 -10.52 -21.39
CA ALA A 106 16.25 -9.93 -21.23
C ALA A 106 16.21 -8.41 -21.51
N LEU A 107 16.95 -7.64 -20.72
CA LEU A 107 17.23 -6.22 -20.97
C LEU A 107 18.49 -6.07 -21.83
N SER A 108 18.77 -4.86 -22.29
CA SER A 108 19.92 -4.57 -23.16
C SER A 108 21.28 -4.83 -22.48
N THR A 109 21.34 -4.67 -21.16
CA THR A 109 22.53 -4.98 -20.37
C THR A 109 22.57 -6.48 -20.10
N ALA A 110 23.72 -7.10 -20.34
CA ALA A 110 23.91 -8.52 -20.08
C ALA A 110 23.53 -8.88 -18.63
N ASN A 111 22.85 -10.01 -18.46
CA ASN A 111 22.34 -10.51 -17.17
C ASN A 111 21.30 -9.63 -16.46
N ASN A 112 20.83 -8.55 -17.09
CA ASN A 112 19.68 -7.81 -16.60
C ASN A 112 18.40 -8.35 -17.22
N TYR A 113 17.36 -8.50 -16.40
CA TYR A 113 16.08 -9.06 -16.82
C TYR A 113 14.92 -8.23 -16.30
N HIS A 114 13.89 -8.14 -17.13
CA HIS A 114 12.60 -7.54 -16.83
C HIS A 114 11.59 -8.65 -16.56
N TYR A 115 10.92 -8.56 -15.41
CA TYR A 115 9.87 -9.46 -14.99
C TYR A 115 8.54 -8.71 -14.98
N ALA A 116 7.74 -8.88 -16.04
CA ALA A 116 6.42 -8.26 -16.14
C ALA A 116 5.36 -9.14 -15.45
N PHE A 117 4.53 -8.52 -14.61
CA PHE A 117 3.45 -9.20 -13.88
C PHE A 117 2.09 -8.69 -14.32
N THR A 118 1.15 -9.62 -14.49
CA THR A 118 -0.27 -9.31 -14.64
C THR A 118 -1.09 -10.35 -13.91
N GLY A 119 -2.30 -10.00 -13.50
CA GLY A 119 -3.17 -10.98 -12.86
C GLY A 119 -4.23 -10.35 -11.97
N SER A 120 -5.04 -11.20 -11.36
CA SER A 120 -5.99 -10.81 -10.35
C SER A 120 -6.27 -11.94 -9.35
N VAL A 121 -6.69 -11.53 -8.16
CA VAL A 121 -7.32 -12.38 -7.16
C VAL A 121 -8.69 -11.79 -6.87
N SER A 122 -9.74 -12.60 -6.94
CA SER A 122 -11.10 -12.21 -6.61
C SER A 122 -11.66 -13.09 -5.51
N THR A 123 -12.10 -12.45 -4.43
CA THR A 123 -12.68 -13.11 -3.27
C THR A 123 -14.13 -12.67 -3.13
N PRO A 124 -15.12 -13.57 -3.31
CA PRO A 124 -16.50 -13.28 -2.96
C PRO A 124 -16.63 -13.17 -1.43
N SER A 125 -17.46 -12.26 -0.97
CA SER A 125 -17.91 -12.26 0.41
C SER A 125 -18.71 -13.53 0.65
N LEU A 126 -18.40 -14.20 1.74
CA LEU A 126 -19.03 -15.47 2.07
C LEU A 126 -20.42 -15.28 2.71
N ALA A 127 -20.71 -14.07 3.20
CA ALA A 127 -22.05 -13.70 3.68
C ALA A 127 -22.97 -13.23 2.54
N ASP A 128 -22.40 -12.78 1.43
CA ASP A 128 -23.14 -12.23 0.29
C ASP A 128 -22.28 -12.35 -0.98
N SER A 129 -22.52 -13.38 -1.78
CA SER A 129 -21.73 -13.67 -2.99
C SER A 129 -21.85 -12.59 -4.08
N THR A 130 -22.79 -11.65 -3.94
CA THR A 130 -22.89 -10.48 -4.83
C THR A 130 -21.86 -9.39 -4.52
N LYS A 131 -21.22 -9.47 -3.35
CA LYS A 131 -20.11 -8.61 -2.96
C LYS A 131 -18.81 -9.34 -3.26
N VAL A 132 -18.02 -8.80 -4.18
CA VAL A 132 -16.71 -9.34 -4.54
C VAL A 132 -15.66 -8.28 -4.30
N VAL A 133 -14.53 -8.68 -3.72
CA VAL A 133 -13.32 -7.87 -3.67
C VAL A 133 -12.33 -8.44 -4.67
N THR A 134 -11.87 -7.62 -5.60
CA THR A 134 -10.87 -7.97 -6.60
C THR A 134 -9.63 -7.11 -6.42
N ALA A 135 -8.46 -7.73 -6.36
CA ALA A 135 -7.16 -7.06 -6.47
C ALA A 135 -6.50 -7.50 -7.77
N SER A 136 -6.00 -6.56 -8.57
CA SER A 136 -5.30 -6.84 -9.83
C SER A 136 -3.90 -6.24 -9.87
N LEU A 137 -3.02 -6.95 -10.57
CA LEU A 137 -1.80 -6.41 -11.16
C LEU A 137 -2.11 -6.16 -12.64
N ASP A 138 -2.17 -4.89 -12.99
CA ASP A 138 -2.50 -4.42 -14.32
C ASP A 138 -1.23 -4.40 -15.20
N THR A 139 -1.45 -4.30 -16.51
CA THR A 139 -0.36 -4.23 -17.49
C THR A 139 0.58 -3.07 -17.17
N GLY A 140 1.89 -3.34 -17.20
CA GLY A 140 2.92 -2.38 -16.82
C GLY A 140 3.43 -2.54 -15.38
N SER A 141 2.91 -3.50 -14.60
CA SER A 141 3.58 -3.95 -13.38
C SER A 141 4.81 -4.77 -13.71
N TYR A 142 5.94 -4.50 -13.05
CA TYR A 142 7.18 -5.23 -13.25
C TYR A 142 8.16 -5.11 -12.08
N PHE A 143 9.20 -5.93 -12.09
CA PHE A 143 10.49 -5.53 -11.51
C PHE A 143 11.62 -5.86 -12.48
N ASP A 144 12.65 -5.02 -12.46
CA ASP A 144 13.90 -5.25 -13.18
C ASP A 144 14.94 -5.80 -12.21
N SER A 145 15.78 -6.70 -12.67
CA SER A 145 16.76 -7.40 -11.85
C SER A 145 18.11 -7.50 -12.55
N ASP A 146 19.20 -7.32 -11.81
CA ASP A 146 20.56 -7.69 -12.19
C ASP A 146 20.89 -9.07 -11.60
N GLU A 147 21.19 -10.02 -12.46
CA GLU A 147 21.48 -11.42 -12.10
C GLU A 147 22.95 -11.79 -12.34
N THR A 148 23.83 -10.81 -12.59
CA THR A 148 25.25 -11.05 -12.90
C THR A 148 25.95 -11.89 -11.83
N ASN A 149 25.62 -11.67 -10.56
CA ASN A 149 26.26 -12.32 -9.40
C ASN A 149 25.26 -13.13 -8.57
N VAL A 150 24.23 -13.73 -9.21
CA VAL A 150 23.15 -14.43 -8.50
C VAL A 150 23.66 -15.54 -7.56
N ALA A 151 24.75 -16.21 -7.91
CA ALA A 151 25.32 -17.30 -7.12
C ALA A 151 26.04 -16.84 -5.84
N THR A 152 26.53 -15.60 -5.79
CA THR A 152 27.35 -15.08 -4.68
C THR A 152 26.61 -14.05 -3.84
N THR A 153 25.85 -13.17 -4.48
CA THR A 153 25.17 -12.04 -3.83
C THR A 153 23.65 -12.06 -4.01
N GLY A 154 23.11 -13.05 -4.72
CA GLY A 154 21.71 -13.05 -5.14
C GLY A 154 21.43 -12.05 -6.26
N SER A 155 20.18 -12.02 -6.71
CA SER A 155 19.68 -11.06 -7.70
C SER A 155 19.45 -9.68 -7.06
N GLN A 156 19.77 -8.61 -7.77
CA GLN A 156 19.58 -7.25 -7.29
C GLN A 156 18.46 -6.54 -8.04
N VAL A 157 17.44 -6.07 -7.32
CA VAL A 157 16.31 -5.36 -7.93
C VAL A 157 16.76 -3.96 -8.41
N LEU A 158 16.66 -3.67 -9.70
CA LEU A 158 17.05 -2.40 -10.31
C LEU A 158 15.93 -1.36 -10.30
N ALA A 159 14.69 -1.82 -10.45
CA ALA A 159 13.47 -1.01 -10.39
C ALA A 159 12.29 -1.94 -10.07
N ALA A 160 11.23 -1.39 -9.50
CA ALA A 160 9.97 -2.11 -9.35
C ALA A 160 8.81 -1.16 -9.58
N LYS A 161 7.79 -1.62 -10.30
CA LYS A 161 6.57 -0.89 -10.58
C LYS A 161 5.36 -1.78 -10.35
N ILE A 162 4.40 -1.31 -9.58
CA ILE A 162 3.12 -1.98 -9.36
C ILE A 162 2.06 -1.06 -9.94
N VAL A 163 1.40 -1.49 -11.00
CA VAL A 163 0.17 -0.87 -11.51
C VAL A 163 -0.96 -1.78 -11.10
N GLY A 164 -1.93 -1.29 -10.33
CA GLY A 164 -2.95 -2.18 -9.82
C GLY A 164 -4.23 -1.49 -9.43
N THR A 165 -5.26 -2.32 -9.32
CA THR A 165 -6.59 -1.92 -8.95
C THR A 165 -7.09 -2.82 -7.82
N ILE A 166 -7.62 -2.22 -6.74
CA ILE A 166 -8.39 -2.90 -5.71
C ILE A 166 -9.82 -2.40 -5.81
N LYS A 167 -10.77 -3.30 -6.01
CA LYS A 167 -12.15 -2.96 -6.31
C LYS A 167 -13.12 -3.79 -5.51
N THR A 168 -14.16 -3.14 -5.02
CA THR A 168 -15.41 -3.76 -4.55
C THR A 168 -16.54 -3.43 -5.52
N THR A 169 -17.76 -3.89 -5.24
CA THR A 169 -18.94 -3.48 -6.02
C THR A 169 -19.18 -1.96 -5.96
N ALA A 170 -18.81 -1.30 -4.86
CA ALA A 170 -19.13 0.11 -4.63
C ALA A 170 -17.92 1.05 -4.75
N THR A 171 -16.70 0.57 -4.54
CA THR A 171 -15.50 1.41 -4.45
C THR A 171 -14.35 0.84 -5.24
N GLN A 172 -13.46 1.72 -5.71
CA GLN A 172 -12.24 1.34 -6.41
C GLN A 172 -11.07 2.21 -5.95
N PHE A 173 -9.95 1.57 -5.69
CA PHE A 173 -8.64 2.18 -5.61
C PHE A 173 -7.84 1.75 -6.83
N ALA A 174 -7.30 2.68 -7.60
CA ALA A 174 -6.42 2.37 -8.72
C ALA A 174 -5.16 3.22 -8.63
N GLY A 175 -4.01 2.66 -8.95
CA GLY A 175 -2.77 3.43 -8.87
C GLY A 175 -1.55 2.73 -9.44
N THR A 176 -0.48 3.51 -9.48
CA THR A 176 0.87 3.11 -9.85
C THR A 176 1.80 3.44 -8.69
N PHE A 177 2.53 2.45 -8.23
CA PHE A 177 3.63 2.58 -7.27
C PHE A 177 4.94 2.25 -7.98
N ASP A 178 5.92 3.14 -7.90
CA ASP A 178 7.21 3.05 -8.59
C ASP A 178 8.35 3.18 -7.56
N LEU A 179 9.30 2.26 -7.63
CA LEU A 179 10.55 2.23 -6.88
C LEU A 179 11.70 2.27 -7.87
N SER A 180 12.54 3.30 -7.78
CA SER A 180 13.62 3.52 -8.73
C SER A 180 14.86 4.16 -8.10
N ALA A 181 15.91 4.29 -8.90
CA ALA A 181 17.21 4.82 -8.51
C ALA A 181 17.79 4.13 -7.25
N PRO A 182 18.01 2.81 -7.28
CA PRO A 182 18.71 2.13 -6.20
C PRO A 182 20.12 2.67 -6.07
N SER A 183 20.54 2.97 -4.85
CA SER A 183 21.89 3.40 -4.52
C SER A 183 22.40 2.61 -3.34
N PHE A 184 23.70 2.31 -3.33
CA PHE A 184 24.39 1.93 -2.11
C PHE A 184 24.60 3.15 -1.22
N ASP A 185 24.77 2.91 0.07
CA ASP A 185 25.30 3.87 1.02
C ASP A 185 26.79 4.13 0.75
N GLY A 186 27.39 5.10 1.45
CA GLY A 186 28.81 5.46 1.31
C GLY A 186 29.78 4.34 1.70
N ASP A 187 29.31 3.32 2.42
CA ASP A 187 30.07 2.13 2.78
C ASP A 187 29.96 1.00 1.75
N GLY A 188 29.09 1.14 0.74
CA GLY A 188 28.88 0.12 -0.30
C GLY A 188 28.15 -1.14 0.19
N GLN A 189 27.49 -1.11 1.35
CA GLN A 189 26.89 -2.30 1.98
C GLN A 189 25.37 -2.29 1.95
N ASN A 190 24.74 -1.13 2.12
CA ASN A 190 23.28 -1.03 2.19
C ASN A 190 22.73 -0.42 0.93
N ARG A 191 21.98 -1.22 0.17
CA ARG A 191 21.34 -0.79 -1.07
C ARG A 191 19.85 -0.53 -0.82
N GLN A 192 19.36 0.63 -1.25
CA GLN A 192 17.93 0.93 -1.22
C GLN A 192 17.53 1.84 -2.39
N PHE A 193 16.24 1.85 -2.71
CA PHE A 193 15.68 2.81 -3.65
C PHE A 193 15.74 4.23 -3.07
N THR A 194 16.22 5.18 -3.88
CA THR A 194 16.26 6.59 -3.50
C THR A 194 15.08 7.37 -4.05
N LYS A 195 14.27 6.78 -4.92
CA LYS A 195 13.06 7.38 -5.45
C LYS A 195 11.87 6.45 -5.27
N VAL A 196 10.79 7.00 -4.74
CA VAL A 196 9.50 6.33 -4.61
C VAL A 196 8.44 7.26 -5.16
N SER A 197 7.59 6.79 -6.05
CA SER A 197 6.45 7.54 -6.57
C SER A 197 5.18 6.72 -6.43
N PHE A 198 4.12 7.33 -5.94
CA PHE A 198 2.78 6.77 -5.96
C PHE A 198 1.87 7.74 -6.71
N ASN A 199 1.08 7.25 -7.64
CA ASN A 199 0.06 8.03 -8.35
C ASN A 199 -1.22 7.20 -8.42
N GLY A 200 -2.33 7.71 -7.91
CA GLY A 200 -3.56 6.93 -7.90
C GLY A 200 -4.81 7.74 -7.61
N ASP A 201 -5.93 7.04 -7.62
CA ASP A 201 -7.25 7.57 -7.32
C ASP A 201 -8.09 6.62 -6.49
N ILE A 202 -9.04 7.21 -5.77
CA ILE A 202 -10.13 6.50 -5.12
C ILE A 202 -11.43 6.98 -5.74
N SER A 203 -12.23 6.01 -6.17
CA SER A 203 -13.47 6.21 -6.91
C SER A 203 -14.63 5.52 -6.21
N ASN A 204 -15.79 6.16 -6.26
CA ASN A 204 -17.07 5.53 -6.00
C ASN A 204 -17.67 5.05 -7.33
N LEU A 205 -18.15 3.82 -7.36
CA LEU A 205 -18.68 3.14 -8.54
C LEU A 205 -20.21 3.07 -8.56
N THR A 206 -20.89 3.40 -7.46
CA THR A 206 -22.35 3.29 -7.35
C THR A 206 -23.00 4.50 -6.68
N GLY A 207 -24.32 4.67 -6.88
CA GLY A 207 -25.12 5.71 -6.24
C GLY A 207 -25.08 7.08 -6.92
N ALA A 208 -25.49 8.13 -6.19
CA ALA A 208 -25.60 9.49 -6.72
C ALA A 208 -24.25 10.21 -6.92
N ASN A 209 -23.16 9.62 -6.40
CA ASN A 209 -21.84 10.24 -6.29
C ASN A 209 -20.77 9.40 -7.02
N VAL A 210 -21.10 8.87 -8.20
CA VAL A 210 -20.16 8.09 -9.02
C VAL A 210 -19.05 8.99 -9.55
N GLY A 211 -17.81 8.52 -9.43
CA GLY A 211 -16.63 9.24 -9.92
C GLY A 211 -15.45 9.17 -8.95
N LYS A 212 -14.36 9.80 -9.36
CA LYS A 212 -13.14 9.96 -8.55
C LYS A 212 -13.43 10.99 -7.45
N PHE A 213 -13.31 10.58 -6.20
CA PHE A 213 -13.40 11.52 -5.08
C PHE A 213 -12.01 11.91 -4.56
N LEU A 214 -10.98 11.10 -4.77
CA LEU A 214 -9.59 11.46 -4.50
C LEU A 214 -8.73 11.11 -5.72
N THR A 215 -7.82 11.98 -6.11
CA THR A 215 -6.75 11.68 -7.06
C THR A 215 -5.48 12.36 -6.58
N GLY A 216 -4.34 11.70 -6.65
CA GLY A 216 -3.11 12.34 -6.21
C GLY A 216 -1.85 11.58 -6.53
N LYS A 217 -0.75 12.31 -6.44
CA LYS A 217 0.61 11.85 -6.64
C LYS A 217 1.45 12.18 -5.41
N LEU A 218 2.11 11.17 -4.85
CA LEU A 218 3.14 11.30 -3.83
C LEU A 218 4.49 10.94 -4.45
N ASP A 219 5.42 11.88 -4.48
CA ASP A 219 6.82 11.64 -4.83
C ASP A 219 7.68 11.75 -3.58
N MET A 220 8.58 10.79 -3.35
CA MET A 220 9.58 10.82 -2.29
C MET A 220 10.97 10.62 -2.92
N ASN A 221 11.94 11.38 -2.44
CA ASN A 221 13.31 11.31 -2.95
C ASN A 221 14.32 11.39 -1.80
N LEU A 222 15.38 10.61 -1.90
CA LEU A 222 16.47 10.56 -0.95
C LEU A 222 17.76 11.02 -1.62
N THR A 223 18.25 12.19 -1.25
CA THR A 223 19.55 12.71 -1.67
C THR A 223 20.64 12.38 -0.66
N ASN A 224 21.90 12.45 -1.11
CA ASN A 224 23.11 12.20 -0.32
C ASN A 224 23.24 10.80 0.27
N TYR A 225 22.43 9.82 -0.19
CA TYR A 225 22.53 8.46 0.32
C TYR A 225 23.87 7.80 -0.03
N ALA A 226 24.38 8.03 -1.24
CA ALA A 226 25.68 7.50 -1.68
C ALA A 226 26.88 8.05 -0.90
N SER A 227 26.71 9.14 -0.15
CA SER A 227 27.74 9.70 0.75
C SER A 227 27.46 9.43 2.22
N PHE A 228 26.32 8.82 2.55
CA PHE A 228 25.91 8.52 3.91
C PHE A 228 26.51 7.19 4.36
N HIS A 229 27.26 7.19 5.46
CA HIS A 229 27.85 5.98 6.05
C HIS A 229 26.89 5.43 7.11
N SER A 230 26.21 4.34 6.79
CA SER A 230 25.12 3.81 7.63
C SER A 230 25.61 3.17 8.93
N PHE A 231 26.88 2.74 8.98
CA PHE A 231 27.51 2.21 10.20
C PHE A 231 28.07 3.30 11.11
N GLN A 232 28.04 4.57 10.67
CA GLN A 232 28.46 5.71 11.47
C GLN A 232 27.25 6.45 12.06
N PRO A 233 27.40 7.11 13.22
CA PRO A 233 26.33 7.93 13.79
C PRO A 233 25.89 9.04 12.82
N VAL A 234 24.59 9.36 12.85
CA VAL A 234 24.03 10.49 12.10
C VAL A 234 24.58 11.80 12.66
N SER A 235 25.05 12.69 11.78
CA SER A 235 25.66 13.97 12.16
C SER A 235 25.45 15.03 11.07
N ALA A 236 25.92 16.26 11.32
CA ALA A 236 25.87 17.34 10.33
C ALA A 236 26.63 17.01 9.03
N THR A 237 27.61 16.09 9.08
CA THR A 237 28.41 15.65 7.92
C THR A 237 28.04 14.24 7.45
N ASN A 238 27.24 13.50 8.22
CA ASN A 238 26.81 12.14 7.89
C ASN A 238 25.29 12.01 8.06
N TYR A 239 24.52 12.51 7.09
CA TYR A 239 23.07 12.35 7.08
C TYR A 239 22.54 12.24 5.65
N ARG A 240 21.34 11.69 5.53
CA ARG A 240 20.60 11.58 4.28
C ARG A 240 19.49 12.62 4.25
N GLN A 241 19.27 13.23 3.10
CA GLN A 241 18.21 14.22 2.95
C GLN A 241 17.01 13.59 2.23
N GLY A 242 15.87 13.53 2.92
CA GLY A 242 14.61 13.06 2.37
C GLY A 242 13.74 14.24 1.96
N THR A 243 13.12 14.17 0.80
CA THR A 243 12.05 15.07 0.39
C THR A 243 10.80 14.27 0.07
N PHE A 244 9.64 14.87 0.31
CA PHE A 244 8.38 14.37 -0.22
C PHE A 244 7.55 15.51 -0.80
N THR A 245 6.77 15.20 -1.82
CA THR A 245 5.77 16.08 -2.41
C THR A 245 4.50 15.28 -2.65
N PHE A 246 3.39 15.72 -2.10
CA PHE A 246 2.06 15.24 -2.43
C PHE A 246 1.32 16.33 -3.20
N VAL A 247 0.73 15.99 -4.34
CA VAL A 247 -0.20 16.86 -5.06
C VAL A 247 -1.45 16.05 -5.37
N GLY A 248 -2.61 16.54 -4.97
CA GLY A 248 -3.85 15.82 -5.21
C GLY A 248 -5.07 16.71 -5.19
N THR A 249 -6.19 16.12 -5.56
CA THR A 249 -7.50 16.74 -5.61
C THR A 249 -8.53 15.88 -4.89
N LEU A 250 -9.40 16.52 -4.11
CA LEU A 250 -10.54 15.90 -3.44
C LEU A 250 -11.84 16.48 -4.02
N GLN A 251 -12.75 15.62 -4.44
CA GLN A 251 -14.06 15.99 -4.95
C GLN A 251 -15.14 15.38 -4.06
N ALA A 252 -15.73 16.21 -3.19
CA ALA A 252 -16.93 15.85 -2.45
C ALA A 252 -18.19 16.19 -3.28
N PRO A 253 -19.28 15.43 -3.15
CA PRO A 253 -20.54 15.73 -3.85
C PRO A 253 -21.03 17.14 -3.57
N LEU A 254 -21.46 17.84 -4.63
CA LEU A 254 -22.02 19.21 -4.55
C LEU A 254 -21.08 20.24 -3.90
N ARG A 255 -19.78 19.95 -3.79
CA ARG A 255 -18.75 20.88 -3.32
C ARG A 255 -17.79 21.20 -4.47
N PRO A 256 -17.23 22.41 -4.55
CA PRO A 256 -16.09 22.71 -5.39
C PRO A 256 -14.91 21.74 -5.18
N LEU A 257 -14.14 21.52 -6.23
CA LEU A 257 -12.91 20.73 -6.17
C LEU A 257 -11.93 21.36 -5.17
N MET A 258 -11.39 20.55 -4.27
CA MET A 258 -10.29 20.94 -3.39
C MET A 258 -8.97 20.45 -3.99
N THR A 259 -7.97 21.31 -4.07
CA THR A 259 -6.60 20.92 -4.44
C THR A 259 -5.71 21.01 -3.23
N VAL A 260 -4.87 20.00 -3.01
CA VAL A 260 -3.91 19.95 -1.90
C VAL A 260 -2.52 19.72 -2.46
N THR A 261 -1.57 20.52 -2.01
CA THR A 261 -0.15 20.32 -2.20
C THR A 261 0.52 20.27 -0.84
N LEU A 262 1.23 19.19 -0.53
CA LEU A 262 2.08 19.06 0.66
C LEU A 262 3.51 18.89 0.18
N ASN A 263 4.45 19.58 0.80
CA ASN A 263 5.86 19.32 0.60
C ASN A 263 6.52 19.15 1.96
N GLY A 264 7.56 18.34 2.02
CA GLY A 264 8.45 18.35 3.14
C GLY A 264 9.86 17.96 2.74
N ASN A 265 10.81 18.41 3.54
CA ASN A 265 12.21 18.07 3.39
C ASN A 265 12.87 17.93 4.76
N THR A 266 13.85 17.04 4.86
CA THR A 266 14.82 17.09 5.95
C THR A 266 15.93 18.05 5.52
N THR A 267 16.25 19.01 6.39
CA THR A 267 17.26 20.05 6.13
C THR A 267 18.56 19.81 6.89
N GLY A 268 18.55 18.82 7.80
CA GLY A 268 19.68 18.46 8.64
C GLY A 268 19.41 17.13 9.37
N PRO A 269 20.32 16.71 10.27
CA PRO A 269 20.20 15.44 10.96
C PRO A 269 18.98 15.36 11.91
N THR A 270 18.55 16.50 12.45
CA THR A 270 17.40 16.60 13.37
C THR A 270 16.31 17.55 12.89
N THR A 271 16.58 18.29 11.80
CA THR A 271 15.72 19.37 11.32
C THR A 271 14.97 18.99 10.05
N GLY A 272 13.73 19.44 9.96
CA GLY A 272 12.89 19.30 8.77
C GLY A 272 11.92 20.46 8.62
N THR A 273 11.47 20.67 7.40
CA THR A 273 10.40 21.63 7.10
C THR A 273 9.29 20.94 6.34
N ALA A 274 8.06 21.40 6.55
CA ALA A 274 6.93 21.02 5.73
C ALA A 274 6.10 22.24 5.37
N THR A 275 5.57 22.26 4.16
CA THR A 275 4.63 23.26 3.68
C THR A 275 3.37 22.59 3.17
N MET A 276 2.24 23.26 3.32
CA MET A 276 0.99 22.88 2.68
C MET A 276 0.45 24.06 1.90
N LYS A 277 -0.26 23.76 0.82
CA LYS A 277 -1.15 24.68 0.14
C LYS A 277 -2.43 23.92 -0.13
N TYR A 278 -3.56 24.44 0.33
CA TYR A 278 -4.85 23.95 -0.11
C TYR A 278 -5.64 25.08 -0.75
N SER A 279 -6.39 24.74 -1.79
CA SER A 279 -7.35 25.63 -2.42
C SER A 279 -8.70 24.96 -2.54
N TYR A 280 -9.76 25.77 -2.44
CA TYR A 280 -11.14 25.31 -2.52
C TYR A 280 -11.96 26.31 -3.35
N GLY A 281 -12.52 25.84 -4.46
CA GLY A 281 -13.20 26.72 -5.42
C GLY A 281 -12.26 27.72 -6.10
N LEU A 282 -12.80 28.84 -6.55
CA LEU A 282 -12.03 29.87 -7.28
C LEU A 282 -11.30 30.86 -6.37
N ASP A 283 -11.77 31.01 -5.12
CA ASP A 283 -11.45 32.20 -4.32
C ASP A 283 -10.88 31.87 -2.94
N VAL A 284 -10.57 30.62 -2.61
CA VAL A 284 -9.99 30.26 -1.30
C VAL A 284 -8.65 29.56 -1.48
N GLU A 285 -7.61 30.14 -0.88
CA GLU A 285 -6.28 29.59 -0.78
C GLU A 285 -5.75 29.74 0.64
N VAL A 286 -5.24 28.66 1.19
CA VAL A 286 -4.56 28.65 2.48
C VAL A 286 -3.21 27.97 2.33
N ASN A 287 -2.19 28.66 2.80
CA ASN A 287 -0.82 28.20 2.85
C ASN A 287 -0.47 27.88 4.29
N GLY A 288 0.25 26.79 4.51
CA GLY A 288 0.75 26.43 5.82
C GLY A 288 2.22 26.06 5.81
N SER A 289 2.87 26.22 6.96
CA SER A 289 4.27 25.87 7.13
C SER A 289 4.56 25.41 8.55
N THR A 290 5.50 24.50 8.68
CA THR A 290 6.04 24.09 9.97
C THR A 290 7.52 23.73 9.83
N THR A 291 8.27 23.96 10.90
CA THR A 291 9.66 23.51 11.06
C THR A 291 9.73 22.65 12.29
N THR A 292 10.37 21.50 12.16
CA THR A 292 10.61 20.56 13.25
C THR A 292 12.10 20.48 13.51
N ASP A 293 12.51 20.50 14.78
CA ASP A 293 13.87 20.16 15.20
C ASP A 293 13.79 19.18 16.38
N SER A 294 14.13 17.92 16.16
CA SER A 294 14.07 16.90 17.22
C SER A 294 15.14 17.07 18.29
N ALA A 295 16.17 17.90 18.07
CA ALA A 295 17.14 18.27 19.09
C ALA A 295 16.65 19.42 19.97
N SER A 296 15.64 20.17 19.52
CA SER A 296 15.08 21.28 20.26
C SER A 296 14.02 20.81 21.26
N VAL A 297 14.04 21.41 22.45
CA VAL A 297 12.92 21.29 23.40
C VAL A 297 11.70 22.08 22.93
N ALA A 298 11.91 23.11 22.09
CA ALA A 298 10.84 23.90 21.51
C ALA A 298 10.06 23.04 20.51
N LYS A 299 8.73 23.09 20.61
CA LYS A 299 7.84 22.21 19.87
C LYS A 299 7.54 22.77 18.47
N PRO A 300 7.20 21.90 17.50
CA PRO A 300 6.83 22.37 16.17
C PRO A 300 5.64 23.32 16.22
N VAL A 301 5.77 24.45 15.53
CA VAL A 301 4.70 25.42 15.34
C VAL A 301 4.17 25.26 13.92
N LEU A 302 2.86 25.07 13.77
CA LEU A 302 2.17 25.10 12.48
C LEU A 302 1.58 26.49 12.28
N THR A 303 2.00 27.17 11.22
CA THR A 303 1.39 28.41 10.76
C THR A 303 0.46 28.10 9.59
N LEU A 304 -0.75 28.65 9.59
CA LEU A 304 -1.69 28.66 8.47
C LEU A 304 -2.05 30.10 8.12
N THR A 305 -1.99 30.48 6.86
CA THR A 305 -2.27 31.83 6.37
C THR A 305 -3.17 31.77 5.14
N ASN A 306 -4.28 32.51 5.15
CA ASN A 306 -5.15 32.61 3.96
C ASN A 306 -4.76 33.77 3.04
N GLN A 307 -5.38 33.85 1.85
CA GLN A 307 -5.08 34.93 0.89
C GLN A 307 -5.41 36.35 1.39
N ASN A 308 -6.19 36.48 2.46
CA ASN A 308 -6.56 37.75 3.09
C ASN A 308 -5.59 38.17 4.21
N GLY A 309 -4.51 37.41 4.43
CA GLY A 309 -3.50 37.69 5.46
C GLY A 309 -3.91 37.29 6.88
N VAL A 310 -5.02 36.56 7.05
CA VAL A 310 -5.39 35.98 8.35
C VAL A 310 -4.47 34.81 8.66
N GLN A 311 -3.84 34.83 9.83
CA GLN A 311 -2.88 33.83 10.28
C GLN A 311 -3.37 33.08 11.52
N ILE A 312 -3.23 31.77 11.50
CA ILE A 312 -3.41 30.88 12.65
C ILE A 312 -2.05 30.28 12.98
N VAL A 313 -1.66 30.34 14.25
CA VAL A 313 -0.42 29.75 14.75
C VAL A 313 -0.77 28.71 15.81
N LEU A 314 -0.45 27.45 15.53
CA LEU A 314 -0.78 26.30 16.37
C LEU A 314 0.51 25.74 17.00
N ASP A 315 0.58 25.76 18.34
CA ASP A 315 1.56 24.99 19.10
C ASP A 315 1.07 23.54 19.23
N THR A 316 1.77 22.61 18.59
CA THR A 316 1.34 21.22 18.45
C THR A 316 1.27 20.40 19.75
N THR A 317 1.70 20.94 20.89
CA THR A 317 1.61 20.25 22.20
C THR A 317 0.66 20.89 23.21
N ALA A 318 0.24 22.15 22.99
CA ALA A 318 -0.69 22.86 23.87
C ALA A 318 -2.17 22.66 23.50
N TYR A 319 -2.44 21.96 22.40
CA TYR A 319 -3.78 21.84 21.83
C TYR A 319 -4.53 20.60 22.34
N THR A 320 -5.28 20.77 23.42
CA THR A 320 -6.37 19.88 23.87
C THR A 320 -7.75 20.55 23.75
N GLY A 321 -7.83 21.74 23.15
CA GLY A 321 -9.04 22.57 23.09
C GLY A 321 -9.27 23.25 21.74
N PRO A 322 -10.38 24.00 21.59
CA PRO A 322 -10.78 24.62 20.32
C PRO A 322 -9.76 25.67 19.83
N VAL A 323 -9.52 25.70 18.52
CA VAL A 323 -8.69 26.74 17.88
C VAL A 323 -9.51 28.02 17.84
N THR A 324 -9.06 29.04 18.57
CA THR A 324 -9.63 30.39 18.49
C THR A 324 -8.85 31.17 17.44
N VAL A 325 -9.48 31.43 16.29
CA VAL A 325 -8.88 32.27 15.25
C VAL A 325 -9.26 33.73 15.54
N PRO A 326 -8.30 34.63 15.79
CA PRO A 326 -8.60 36.05 15.84
C PRO A 326 -8.94 36.53 14.42
N THR A 327 -10.20 36.92 14.20
CA THR A 327 -10.63 37.56 12.96
C THR A 327 -10.31 39.04 12.94
N ILE A 328 -9.89 39.53 11.78
CA ILE A 328 -10.15 40.90 11.34
C ILE A 328 -11.68 41.01 11.16
N SER A 329 -12.31 41.99 11.83
CA SER A 329 -13.78 42.29 11.81
C SER A 329 -14.70 41.55 12.81
N GLY A 330 -14.18 41.03 13.93
CA GLY A 330 -14.98 40.83 15.14
C GLY A 330 -15.94 39.63 15.20
N THR A 331 -15.77 38.60 14.37
CA THR A 331 -16.56 37.35 14.44
C THR A 331 -15.66 36.14 14.64
N THR A 332 -15.62 35.60 15.86
CA THR A 332 -14.82 34.41 16.20
C THR A 332 -15.30 33.16 15.47
N VAL A 333 -14.43 32.52 14.68
CA VAL A 333 -14.71 31.21 14.05
C VAL A 333 -14.23 30.09 14.99
N TRP A 334 -15.07 29.08 15.18
CA TRP A 334 -14.87 27.98 16.12
C TRP A 334 -14.53 26.68 15.37
N GLY A 335 -13.32 26.15 15.56
CA GLY A 335 -12.97 24.79 15.12
C GLY A 335 -12.73 23.89 16.34
N ASN A 336 -13.64 22.94 16.60
CA ASN A 336 -13.45 21.92 17.65
C ASN A 336 -12.83 20.65 17.06
N ILE A 337 -11.51 20.62 16.93
CA ILE A 337 -10.77 19.48 16.37
C ILE A 337 -10.85 18.24 17.28
N ALA A 338 -11.09 18.42 18.59
CA ALA A 338 -11.02 17.33 19.58
C ALA A 338 -12.17 16.31 19.48
N GLY A 339 -13.27 16.64 18.79
CA GLY A 339 -14.42 15.75 18.62
C GLY A 339 -14.47 15.02 17.28
N GLY A 340 -13.47 15.18 16.43
CA GLY A 340 -13.54 14.72 15.04
C GLY A 340 -14.59 15.45 14.21
N VAL A 341 -15.07 16.62 14.65
CA VAL A 341 -16.12 17.39 13.96
C VAL A 341 -15.62 18.79 13.62
N VAL A 342 -15.64 19.14 12.34
CA VAL A 342 -15.40 20.52 11.87
C VAL A 342 -16.74 21.20 11.67
N ASN A 343 -16.96 22.31 12.37
CA ASN A 343 -18.14 23.15 12.17
C ASN A 343 -17.74 24.36 11.33
N TYR A 344 -18.49 24.62 10.28
CA TYR A 344 -18.27 25.72 9.35
C TYR A 344 -19.16 26.92 9.70
N SER A 345 -18.74 28.12 9.30
CA SER A 345 -19.50 29.35 9.53
C SER A 345 -20.83 29.43 8.76
N ASP A 346 -21.01 28.57 7.74
CA ASP A 346 -22.26 28.38 7.01
C ASP A 346 -23.23 27.39 7.71
N GLY A 347 -22.86 26.89 8.90
CA GLY A 347 -23.65 25.93 9.67
C GLY A 347 -23.47 24.48 9.21
N ALA A 348 -22.64 24.22 8.20
CA ALA A 348 -22.29 22.85 7.82
C ALA A 348 -21.38 22.21 8.87
N THR A 349 -21.43 20.87 8.93
CA THR A 349 -20.59 20.07 9.83
C THR A 349 -19.98 18.91 9.06
N GLU A 350 -18.69 18.66 9.24
CA GLU A 350 -18.00 17.46 8.76
C GLU A 350 -17.54 16.62 9.94
N SER A 351 -17.77 15.31 9.88
CA SER A 351 -17.31 14.36 10.89
C SER A 351 -16.27 13.44 10.28
N PHE A 352 -15.13 13.31 10.96
CA PHE A 352 -14.11 12.30 10.72
C PHE A 352 -14.52 11.03 11.49
N ASN A 353 -15.42 10.22 10.90
CA ASN A 353 -15.69 8.86 11.36
C ASN A 353 -14.70 7.87 10.74
#